data_AF-A0A6P1TA97-F1
#
_entry.id   AF-A0A6P1TA97-F1
#
_cell.length_a   1.000
_cell.length_b   1.000
_cell.length_c   1.000
_cell.angle_alpha   90.00
_cell.angle_beta   90.00
_cell.angle_gamma   90.00
#
_symmetry.space_group_name_H-M   'P 1'
#
loop_
_entity.id
_entity.type
_entity.pdbx_description
1 polymer ?
#
loop_
_entity_poly.entity_id
_entity_poly.type
_entity_poly.pdbx_seq_one_letter_code
_entity_poly.pdbx_strand_id
1 'polypeptide(L)'
;MENSLFYFAIAGFFGLAVWQLFTKNGRGKALGGSIVETLSEQVVYKKGAKTTEITVHVIAHGMPQKLVGIEIKEKAFAGFSLKPVSLSKAEALRLAKLLTEAAQKT
;
A
#
# COMPACT_ATOMS: atom_id res chain seq x y z
N MET A 1 -36.00 5.67 19.19
CA MET A 1 -35.40 4.43 18.64
C MET A 1 -35.04 4.54 17.16
N GLU A 2 -35.79 5.30 16.34
CA GLU A 2 -35.52 5.41 14.89
C GLU A 2 -34.17 6.07 14.58
N ASN A 3 -33.83 7.17 15.27
CA ASN A 3 -32.56 7.87 15.04
C ASN A 3 -31.33 7.04 15.46
N SER A 4 -31.43 6.25 16.53
CA SER A 4 -30.32 5.39 16.98
C SER A 4 -30.02 4.29 15.96
N LEU A 5 -31.04 3.67 15.36
CA LEU A 5 -30.87 2.64 14.34
C LEU A 5 -30.16 3.19 13.10
N PHE A 6 -30.50 4.42 12.70
CA PHE A 6 -29.87 5.15 11.60
C PHE A 6 -28.39 5.44 11.86
N TYR A 7 -28.04 5.93 13.06
CA TYR A 7 -26.63 6.14 13.43
C TYR A 7 -25.82 4.84 13.49
N PHE A 8 -26.40 3.75 13.98
CA PHE A 8 -25.75 2.44 13.96
C PHE A 8 -25.52 1.92 12.54
N ALA A 9 -26.48 2.11 11.63
CA ALA A 9 -26.32 1.74 10.23
C ALA A 9 -25.20 2.55 9.54
N ILE A 10 -25.13 3.85 9.79
CA ILE A 10 -24.06 4.72 9.29
C ILE A 10 -22.70 4.29 9.85
N ALA A 11 -22.60 4.12 11.17
CA ALA A 11 -21.35 3.70 11.81
C ALA A 11 -20.88 2.33 11.30
N GLY A 12 -21.81 1.38 11.11
CA GLY A 12 -21.53 0.08 10.52
C GLY A 12 -21.04 0.17 9.07
N PHE A 13 -21.67 1.00 8.25
CA PHE A 13 -21.27 1.23 6.86
C PHE A 13 -19.85 1.81 6.76
N PHE A 14 -19.55 2.86 7.53
CA PHE A 14 -18.21 3.45 7.56
C PHE A 14 -17.18 2.49 8.16
N GLY A 15 -17.53 1.73 9.20
CA GLY A 15 -16.65 0.71 9.78
C GLY A 15 -16.27 -0.36 8.75
N LEU A 16 -17.24 -0.85 7.97
CA LEU A 16 -16.98 -1.81 6.88
C LEU A 16 -16.16 -1.21 5.75
N ALA A 17 -16.46 0.02 5.32
CA ALA A 17 -15.70 0.70 4.27
C ALA A 17 -14.22 0.90 4.68
N VAL A 18 -13.99 1.33 5.93
CA VAL A 18 -12.64 1.48 6.49
C VAL A 18 -11.94 0.13 6.58
N TRP A 19 -12.61 -0.92 7.06
CA TRP A 19 -12.04 -2.28 7.11
C TRP A 19 -11.57 -2.73 5.72
N GLN A 20 -12.41 -2.55 4.69
CA GLN A 20 -12.08 -2.99 3.34
C GLN A 20 -10.79 -2.37 2.80
N LEU A 21 -10.48 -1.10 3.15
CA LEU A 21 -9.24 -0.43 2.77
C LEU A 21 -7.98 -1.12 3.32
N PHE A 22 -8.08 -1.81 4.45
CA PHE A 22 -6.96 -2.56 5.05
C PHE A 22 -6.83 -4.00 4.55
N THR A 23 -7.82 -4.53 3.83
CA THR A 23 -7.75 -5.88 3.25
C THR A 23 -6.82 -5.92 2.04
N LYS A 24 -6.31 -7.12 1.69
CA LYS A 24 -5.55 -7.34 0.43
C LYS A 24 -6.29 -6.81 -0.80
N ASN A 25 -7.62 -6.94 -0.82
CA ASN A 25 -8.45 -6.46 -1.91
C ASN A 25 -8.52 -4.93 -1.97
N GLY A 26 -8.64 -4.25 -0.83
CA GLY A 26 -8.60 -2.78 -0.78
C GLY A 26 -7.23 -2.21 -1.16
N ARG A 27 -6.17 -2.81 -0.62
CA ARG A 27 -4.77 -2.43 -0.93
C ARG A 27 -4.44 -2.68 -2.41
N GLY A 28 -4.90 -3.81 -2.96
CA GLY A 28 -4.79 -4.09 -4.39
C GLY A 28 -5.47 -3.01 -5.24
N LYS A 29 -6.73 -2.65 -4.91
CA LYS A 29 -7.46 -1.58 -5.61
C LYS A 29 -6.71 -0.25 -5.57
N ALA A 30 -6.12 0.09 -4.43
CA ALA A 30 -5.31 1.30 -4.28
C ALA A 30 -4.03 1.28 -5.14
N LEU A 31 -3.50 0.08 -5.42
CA LEU A 31 -2.41 -0.18 -6.36
C LEU A 31 -2.91 -0.41 -7.80
N GLY A 32 -4.19 -0.13 -8.07
CA GLY A 32 -4.78 -0.24 -9.40
C GLY A 32 -5.11 -1.67 -9.86
N GLY A 33 -4.99 -2.72 -9.04
CA GLY A 33 -5.24 -4.09 -9.48
C GLY A 33 -5.48 -5.10 -8.35
N SER A 34 -5.12 -6.36 -8.57
CA SER A 34 -5.13 -7.38 -7.50
C SER A 34 -3.71 -7.74 -7.10
N ILE A 35 -3.41 -7.78 -5.80
CA ILE A 35 -2.11 -8.26 -5.31
C ILE A 35 -2.05 -9.76 -5.51
N VAL A 36 -1.22 -10.19 -6.47
CA VAL A 36 -0.95 -11.62 -6.73
C VAL A 36 0.09 -12.13 -5.75
N GLU A 37 1.12 -11.33 -5.52
CA GLU A 37 2.26 -11.72 -4.70
C GLU A 37 2.77 -10.52 -3.91
N THR A 38 3.27 -10.77 -2.72
CA THR A 38 4.01 -9.80 -1.91
C THR A 38 5.40 -10.36 -1.70
N LEU A 39 6.43 -9.60 -2.03
CA LEU A 39 7.79 -10.02 -1.76
C LEU A 39 8.01 -10.08 -0.24
N SER A 40 8.69 -11.12 0.22
CA SER A 40 8.86 -11.41 1.65
C SER A 40 9.75 -10.41 2.37
N GLU A 41 10.73 -9.84 1.66
CA GLU A 41 11.61 -8.82 2.20
C GLU A 41 10.95 -7.45 2.16
N GLN A 42 11.09 -6.73 3.26
CA GLN A 42 10.58 -5.37 3.41
C GLN A 42 11.69 -4.48 3.97
N VAL A 43 11.76 -3.25 3.48
CA VAL A 43 12.68 -2.25 4.03
C VAL A 43 12.00 -1.60 5.22
N VAL A 44 12.59 -1.73 6.41
CA VAL A 44 12.09 -1.11 7.64
C VAL A 44 13.08 -0.05 8.10
N TYR A 45 12.63 1.20 8.10
CA TYR A 45 13.39 2.33 8.60
C TYR A 45 12.73 2.90 9.85
N LYS A 46 13.49 3.10 10.93
CA LYS A 46 13.02 3.67 12.19
C LYS A 46 13.77 4.96 12.50
N LYS A 47 13.05 6.03 12.81
CA LYS A 47 13.60 7.32 13.26
C LYS A 47 12.76 7.88 14.41
N GLY A 48 13.25 7.76 15.64
CA GLY A 48 12.49 8.11 16.84
C GLY A 48 11.20 7.28 16.93
N ALA A 49 10.05 7.94 17.15
CA ALA A 49 8.74 7.30 17.17
C ALA A 49 8.15 7.02 15.77
N LYS A 50 8.84 7.41 14.68
CA LYS A 50 8.40 7.16 13.31
C LYS A 50 8.98 5.84 12.80
N THR A 51 8.12 4.98 12.26
CA THR A 51 8.50 3.76 11.52
C THR A 51 8.02 3.87 10.08
N THR A 52 8.91 3.67 9.12
CA THR A 52 8.59 3.59 7.69
C THR A 52 8.85 2.16 7.21
N GLU A 53 7.85 1.53 6.62
CA GLU A 53 7.93 0.19 6.02
C GLU A 53 7.69 0.33 4.52
N ILE A 54 8.59 -0.20 3.69
CA ILE A 54 8.41 -0.29 2.24
C ILE A 54 8.20 -1.75 1.87
N THR A 55 7.08 -2.05 1.25
CA THR A 55 6.71 -3.39 0.79
C THR A 55 6.54 -3.38 -0.73
N VAL A 56 6.97 -4.45 -1.40
CA VAL A 56 6.84 -4.60 -2.85
C VAL A 56 5.88 -5.74 -3.18
N HIS A 57 5.05 -5.52 -4.20
CA HIS A 57 3.97 -6.39 -4.61
C HIS A 57 3.98 -6.62 -6.13
N VAL A 58 3.57 -7.82 -6.56
CA VAL A 58 3.19 -8.09 -7.95
C VAL A 58 1.70 -7.88 -8.08
N ILE A 59 1.30 -6.97 -8.96
CA ILE A 59 -0.10 -6.58 -9.15
C ILE A 59 -0.58 -7.07 -10.52
N ALA A 60 -1.67 -7.83 -10.54
CA ALA A 60 -2.41 -8.15 -11.76
C ALA A 60 -3.32 -6.98 -12.13
N HIS A 61 -3.12 -6.40 -13.31
CA HIS A 61 -3.91 -5.30 -13.84
C HIS A 61 -4.46 -5.68 -15.22
N GLY A 62 -5.52 -6.48 -15.25
CA GLY A 62 -6.02 -7.07 -16.50
C GLY A 62 -5.05 -8.12 -17.11
N MET A 63 -5.54 -8.96 -18.01
CA MET A 63 -4.66 -9.85 -18.78
C MET A 63 -4.24 -9.17 -20.09
N PRO A 64 -2.94 -9.12 -20.45
CA PRO A 64 -1.77 -9.75 -19.83
C PRO A 64 -0.91 -8.78 -18.96
N GLN A 65 -1.43 -7.64 -18.53
CA GLN A 65 -0.63 -6.59 -17.90
C GLN A 65 -0.38 -6.85 -16.40
N LYS A 66 0.89 -6.78 -16.00
CA LYS A 66 1.33 -6.83 -14.61
C LYS A 66 2.03 -5.52 -14.25
N LEU A 67 1.78 -5.04 -13.04
CA LEU A 67 2.44 -3.88 -12.45
C LEU A 67 3.27 -4.30 -11.24
N VAL A 68 4.28 -3.50 -10.93
CA VAL A 68 5.01 -3.58 -9.67
C VAL A 68 4.40 -2.56 -8.72
N GLY A 69 3.75 -3.06 -7.66
CA GLY A 69 3.20 -2.23 -6.61
C GLY A 69 4.24 -1.98 -5.53
N ILE A 70 4.45 -0.73 -5.14
CA ILE A 70 5.27 -0.32 -4.01
C ILE A 70 4.33 0.34 -3.00
N GLU A 71 4.36 -0.15 -1.77
CA GLU A 71 3.59 0.41 -0.68
C GLU A 71 4.53 0.97 0.38
N ILE A 72 4.43 2.28 0.63
CA ILE A 72 5.16 2.95 1.69
C ILE A 72 4.19 3.20 2.84
N LYS A 73 4.38 2.49 3.94
CA LYS A 73 3.64 2.72 5.19
C LYS A 73 4.48 3.55 6.11
N GLU A 74 3.91 4.63 6.62
CA GLU A 74 4.52 5.43 7.69
C GLU A 74 3.63 5.35 8.92
N LYS A 75 4.18 4.88 10.04
CA LYS A 75 3.54 4.89 11.36
C LYS A 75 4.21 5.97 12.20
N ALA A 76 3.41 6.89 12.72
CA ALA A 76 3.85 7.93 13.65
C ALA A 76 2.87 8.01 14.83
N PHE A 77 3.24 8.74 15.88
CA PHE A 77 2.45 8.86 17.10
C PHE A 77 1.01 9.35 16.84
N ALA A 78 0.82 10.21 15.85
CA ALA A 78 -0.48 10.82 15.52
C ALA A 78 -1.24 10.15 14.35
N GLY A 79 -0.77 9.00 13.86
CA GLY A 79 -1.48 8.28 12.81
C GLY A 79 -0.60 7.40 11.93
N PHE A 80 -1.24 6.75 10.97
CA PHE A 80 -0.56 6.00 9.92
C PHE A 80 -0.89 6.61 8.55
N SER A 81 0.06 6.57 7.62
CA SER A 81 -0.12 6.94 6.22
C SER A 81 0.30 5.78 5.34
N LEU A 82 -0.46 5.53 4.28
CA LEU A 82 -0.17 4.50 3.28
C LEU A 82 -0.13 5.18 1.93
N LYS A 83 1.02 5.06 1.24
CA LYS A 83 1.24 5.64 -0.08
C LYS A 83 1.45 4.50 -1.09
N PRO A 84 0.42 4.15 -1.87
CA PRO A 84 0.53 3.15 -2.92
C PRO A 84 1.11 3.79 -4.19
N VAL A 85 2.07 3.12 -4.81
CA VAL A 85 2.65 3.50 -6.10
C VAL A 85 2.65 2.27 -6.99
N SER A 86 2.13 2.39 -8.20
CA SER A 86 2.16 1.30 -9.17
C SER A 86 3.00 1.69 -10.36
N LEU A 87 3.94 0.82 -10.72
CA LEU A 87 4.89 1.03 -11.80
C LEU A 87 4.70 -0.04 -12.86
N SER A 88 4.82 0.35 -14.13
CA SER A 88 5.05 -0.60 -15.20
C SER A 88 6.40 -1.32 -15.01
N LYS A 89 6.59 -2.44 -15.69
CA LYS A 89 7.88 -3.16 -15.68
C LYS A 89 9.06 -2.24 -16.05
N ALA A 90 8.89 -1.37 -17.04
CA ALA A 90 9.94 -0.47 -17.50
C ALA A 90 10.30 0.59 -16.44
N GLU A 91 9.30 1.19 -15.80
CA GLU A 91 9.51 2.16 -14.72
C GLU A 91 10.13 1.51 -13.48
N ALA A 92 9.71 0.29 -13.12
CA ALA A 92 10.28 -0.45 -12.01
C ALA A 92 11.76 -0.77 -12.24
N LEU A 93 12.13 -1.23 -13.44
CA LEU A 93 13.54 -1.45 -13.81
C LEU A 93 14.36 -0.17 -13.78
N ARG A 94 13.78 0.95 -14.24
CA ARG A 94 14.42 2.26 -14.18
C ARG A 94 14.63 2.71 -12.73
N LEU A 95 13.65 2.53 -11.85
CA LEU A 95 13.77 2.83 -10.42
C LEU A 95 14.84 1.96 -9.76
N ALA A 96 14.87 0.66 -10.05
CA ALA A 96 15.89 -0.24 -9.54
C ALA A 96 17.30 0.24 -9.92
N LYS A 97 17.51 0.62 -11.19
CA LYS A 97 18.77 1.21 -11.65
C LYS A 97 19.16 2.46 -10.85
N LEU A 98 18.22 3.40 -10.66
CA LEU A 98 18.47 4.63 -9.90
C LEU A 98 18.84 4.35 -8.43
N LEU A 99 18.16 3.38 -7.80
CA LEU A 99 18.47 2.96 -6.43
C LEU A 99 19.86 2.33 -6.33
N THR A 100 20.23 1.46 -7.27
CA THR A 100 21.57 0.86 -7.31
C THR A 100 22.66 1.92 -7.52
N GLU A 101 22.46 2.87 -8.44
CA GLU A 101 23.39 3.97 -8.67
C GLU A 101 23.56 4.87 -7.44
N ALA A 102 22.47 5.16 -6.72
CA ALA A 102 22.52 5.94 -5.49
C ALA A 102 23.24 5.19 -4.36
N ALA A 103 22.98 3.88 -4.22
CA ALA A 103 23.62 3.04 -3.22
C ALA A 103 25.14 2.92 -3.41
N GLN A 104 25.62 2.92 -4.66
CA GLN A 104 27.06 2.89 -4.96
C GLN A 104 27.79 4.20 -4.62
N LYS A 105 27.06 5.31 -4.43
CA LYS A 105 27.60 6.64 -4.13
C LYS A 105 27.47 7.04 -2.65
N THR A 106 26.87 6.16 -1.83
CA THR A 106 26.67 6.37 -0.40
C THR A 106 27.61 5.45 0.36
#